data_AF-A0A0E2Z2V7-F1
#
_entry.id   AF-A0A0E2Z2V7-F1
#
_cell.length_a   1.000
_cell.length_b   1.000
_cell.length_c   1.000
_cell.angle_alpha   90.00
_cell.angle_beta   90.00
_cell.angle_gamma   90.00
#
_symmetry.space_group_name_H-M   'P 1'
#
loop_
_entity.id
_entity.type
_entity.pdbx_description
1 polymer ?
#
loop_
_entity_poly.entity_id
_entity_poly.type
_entity_poly.pdbx_seq_one_letter_code
_entity_poly.pdbx_strand_id
1 'polypeptide(L)' 'LPALSRWLQQELRNYKKLAVLGDFNIAPQDRDVHDPKLWEGKVLCSQPERDALNELLNLGFVDSFRLFEQPEKTYTWW' A
#
# COMPACT_ATOMS: atom_id res chain seq x y z
N LEU A 1 -9.64 -1.42 -2.26
CA LEU A 1 -9.68 -0.38 -3.33
C LEU A 1 -10.40 -0.91 -4.57
N PRO A 2 -11.73 -1.11 -4.53
CA PRO A 2 -12.40 -2.06 -5.43
C PRO A 2 -12.34 -1.70 -6.92
N ALA A 3 -12.55 -0.42 -7.26
CA ALA A 3 -12.52 0.05 -8.65
C ALA A 3 -11.10 -0.03 -9.23
N LEU A 4 -10.10 0.40 -8.47
CA LEU A 4 -8.69 0.33 -8.87
C LEU A 4 -8.23 -1.11 -9.05
N SER A 5 -8.54 -2.01 -8.11
CA SER A 5 -8.20 -3.44 -8.21
C SER A 5 -8.79 -4.08 -9.47
N ARG A 6 -10.06 -3.78 -9.78
CA ARG A 6 -10.71 -4.29 -11.00
C ARG A 6 -10.04 -3.78 -12.28
N TRP A 7 -9.67 -2.50 -12.31
CA TRP A 7 -8.96 -1.93 -13.45
C TRP A 7 -7.57 -2.57 -13.61
N LEU A 8 -6.80 -2.71 -12.53
CA LEU A 8 -5.47 -3.34 -12.56
C LEU A 8 -5.52 -4.81 -13.02
N GLN A 9 -6.55 -5.57 -12.64
CA GLN A 9 -6.78 -6.92 -13.16
C GLN A 9 -6.96 -6.98 -14.69
N GLN A 10 -7.46 -5.91 -15.30
CA GLN A 10 -7.55 -5.79 -16.76
C GLN A 10 -6.19 -5.41 -17.34
N GLU A 11 -5.51 -4.43 -16.76
CA GLU A 11 -4.19 -3.96 -17.21
C GLU A 11 -3.13 -5.06 -17.18
N LEU A 12 -3.14 -5.94 -16.16
CA LEU A 12 -2.22 -7.08 -16.04
C LEU A 12 -2.32 -8.07 -17.22
N ARG A 13 -3.44 -8.08 -17.98
CA ARG A 13 -3.56 -8.90 -19.20
C ARG A 13 -2.82 -8.29 -20.39
N ASN A 14 -2.72 -6.96 -20.40
CA ASN A 14 -2.11 -6.20 -21.49
C ASN A 14 -0.60 -5.98 -21.25
N TYR A 15 -0.20 -5.83 -19.99
CA TYR A 15 1.16 -5.45 -19.61
C TYR A 15 1.79 -6.48 -18.68
N LYS A 16 2.74 -7.27 -19.22
CA LYS A 16 3.53 -8.24 -18.43
C LYS A 16 4.48 -7.59 -17.43
N LYS A 17 4.82 -6.31 -17.63
CA LYS A 17 5.68 -5.51 -16.75
C LYS A 17 4.93 -4.22 -16.43
N LEU A 18 4.27 -4.19 -15.28
CA LEU A 18 3.44 -3.07 -14.84
C LEU A 18 3.94 -2.57 -13.49
N ALA A 19 4.14 -1.26 -13.38
CA ALA A 19 4.41 -0.57 -12.13
C ALA A 19 3.22 0.35 -11.82
N VAL A 20 2.74 0.30 -10.58
CA VAL A 20 1.68 1.18 -10.08
C VAL A 20 2.31 2.05 -9.00
N LEU A 21 2.24 3.36 -9.20
CA LEU A 21 2.88 4.34 -8.34
C LEU A 21 1.88 5.45 -8.04
N GLY A 22 1.96 6.00 -6.84
CA GLY A 22 1.11 7.10 -6.44
C GLY A 22 1.07 7.25 -4.93
N ASP A 23 0.35 8.27 -4.49
CA ASP A 23 0.01 8.45 -3.09
C ASP A 23 -1.27 7.67 -2.77
N PHE A 24 -1.09 6.52 -2.13
CA PHE A 24 -2.20 5.66 -1.73
C PHE A 24 -2.96 6.19 -0.51
N ASN A 25 -2.39 7.15 0.24
CA ASN A 25 -2.97 7.64 1.50
C ASN A 25 -3.30 6.50 2.49
N ILE A 26 -2.48 5.46 2.53
CA ILE A 26 -2.62 4.31 3.42
C ILE A 26 -1.23 3.93 3.92
N ALA A 27 -1.04 3.91 5.23
CA ALA A 27 0.14 3.35 5.89
C ALA A 27 -0.04 1.81 6.00
N PRO A 28 0.73 1.01 5.25
CA PRO A 28 0.48 -0.44 5.16
C PRO A 28 0.67 -1.18 6.49
N GLN A 29 1.65 -0.77 7.29
CA GLN A 29 2.03 -1.44 8.54
C GLN A 29 2.36 -0.42 9.63
N ASP A 30 2.38 -0.86 10.88
CA ASP A 30 2.68 0.02 12.02
C ASP A 30 4.06 0.66 11.92
N ARG A 31 5.06 -0.04 11.37
CA ARG A 31 6.40 0.52 11.14
C ARG A 31 6.41 1.73 10.19
N ASP A 32 5.31 1.97 9.48
CA ASP A 32 5.15 3.06 8.51
C ASP A 32 4.54 4.31 9.12
N VAL A 33 4.30 4.28 10.44
CA VAL A 33 3.66 5.35 11.20
C VAL A 33 4.57 5.75 12.36
N HIS A 34 4.72 7.06 12.59
CA HIS A 34 5.61 7.55 13.66
C HIS A 34 5.16 7.13 15.07
N ASP A 35 3.85 7.05 15.31
CA ASP A 35 3.24 6.57 16.55
C ASP A 35 2.03 5.68 16.22
N PRO A 36 2.21 4.37 16.04
CA PRO A 36 1.14 3.49 15.59
C PRO A 36 -0.05 3.44 16.54
N LYS A 37 0.17 3.59 17.86
CA LYS A 37 -0.89 3.57 18.86
C LYS A 37 -1.76 4.83 18.79
N LEU A 38 -1.15 5.98 18.54
CA LEU A 38 -1.89 7.24 18.39
C LEU A 38 -2.79 7.23 17.14
N TRP A 39 -2.39 6.50 16.11
CA TRP A 39 -3.04 6.47 14.80
C TRP A 39 -3.92 5.25 14.56
N GLU A 40 -3.95 4.29 15.49
CA GLU A 40 -4.76 3.08 15.40
C GLU A 40 -6.23 3.42 15.09
N GLY A 41 -6.74 2.85 14.00
CA GLY A 41 -8.13 3.04 13.57
C GLY A 41 -8.46 4.41 12.95
N LYS A 42 -7.51 5.34 12.87
CA LYS A 42 -7.70 6.64 12.21
C LYS A 42 -7.53 6.54 10.70
N VAL A 43 -7.96 7.58 9.98
CA VAL A 43 -7.69 7.74 8.54
C VAL A 43 -6.20 7.55 8.26
N LEU A 44 -5.88 6.97 7.11
CA LEU A 44 -4.55 6.49 6.69
C LEU A 44 -4.08 5.20 7.37
N CYS A 45 -4.59 4.88 8.57
CA CYS A 45 -4.07 3.81 9.43
C CYS A 45 -5.16 2.82 9.89
N SER A 46 -6.33 2.83 9.27
CA SER A 46 -7.43 1.96 9.66
C SER A 46 -7.26 0.54 9.09
N GLN A 47 -7.82 -0.45 9.78
CA GLN A 47 -7.78 -1.84 9.30
C GLN A 47 -8.44 -2.00 7.92
N PRO A 48 -9.62 -1.41 7.62
CA PRO A 48 -10.22 -1.51 6.30
C PRO A 48 -9.36 -0.91 5.17
N GLU A 49 -8.62 0.16 5.44
CA GLU A 49 -7.68 0.75 4.47
C GLU A 49 -6.51 -0.20 4.20
N ARG A 50 -5.92 -0.78 5.25
CA ARG A 50 -4.83 -1.76 5.11
C ARG A 50 -5.27 -3.02 4.37
N ASP A 51 -6.44 -3.55 4.69
CA ASP A 51 -7.03 -4.71 4.01
C ASP A 51 -7.24 -4.39 2.52
N ALA A 52 -7.77 -3.20 2.21
CA ALA A 52 -8.00 -2.74 0.86
C ALA A 52 -6.72 -2.61 0.01
N LEU A 53 -5.57 -2.29 0.62
CA LEU A 53 -4.26 -2.27 -0.04
C LEU A 53 -3.69 -3.69 -0.18
N ASN A 54 -3.82 -4.52 0.85
CA ASN A 54 -3.40 -5.93 0.80
C ASN A 54 -4.15 -6.73 -0.28
N GLU A 55 -5.45 -6.51 -0.44
CA GLU A 55 -6.24 -7.10 -1.53
C GLU A 55 -5.70 -6.71 -2.92
N LEU A 56 -5.24 -5.47 -3.09
CA LEU A 56 -4.62 -5.02 -4.34
C LEU A 56 -3.28 -5.71 -4.56
N LEU A 57 -2.45 -5.83 -3.51
CA LEU A 57 -1.18 -6.57 -3.58
C LEU A 57 -1.40 -8.05 -3.94
N ASN A 58 -2.47 -8.67 -3.44
CA ASN A 58 -2.85 -10.06 -3.76
C ASN A 58 -3.18 -10.31 -5.23
N LEU A 59 -3.27 -9.27 -6.07
CA LEU A 59 -3.33 -9.42 -7.53
C LEU A 59 -2.00 -9.88 -8.16
N GLY A 60 -0.93 -9.98 -7.36
CA GLY A 60 0.42 -10.31 -7.80
C GLY A 60 1.37 -9.12 -7.86
N PHE A 61 0.99 -7.98 -7.28
CA PHE A 61 1.90 -6.85 -7.11
C PHE A 61 2.81 -7.06 -5.90
N VAL A 62 3.95 -6.38 -5.94
CA VAL A 62 4.92 -6.38 -4.85
C VAL A 62 5.15 -4.93 -4.44
N ASP A 63 5.16 -4.67 -3.13
CA ASP A 63 5.59 -3.39 -2.58
C ASP A 63 7.09 -3.21 -2.87
N SER A 64 7.40 -2.39 -3.89
CA SER A 64 8.76 -2.20 -4.37
C SER A 64 9.67 -1.55 -3.32
N PHE A 65 9.10 -0.76 -2.42
CA PHE A 65 9.88 -0.13 -1.35
C PHE A 65 10.46 -1.19 -0.41
N ARG A 66 9.74 -2.28 -0.14
CA ARG A 66 10.20 -3.39 0.72
C ARG A 66 11.16 -4.36 0.07
N LEU A 67 11.47 -4.18 -1.21
CA LEU A 67 12.50 -4.98 -1.89
C LEU A 67 13.93 -4.56 -1.50
N PHE A 68 14.08 -3.46 -0.77
CA PHE A 68 15.37 -2.88 -0.40
C PHE A 68 15.51 -2.73 1.12
N GLU A 69 16.72 -2.44 1.58
CA GLU A 69 16.98 -2.15 3.00
C GLU A 69 16.06 -1.05 3.53
N GLN A 70 15.57 -1.23 4.75
CA GLN A 70 14.58 -0.35 5.37
C GLN A 70 15.17 0.27 6.63
N PRO A 71 15.76 1.48 6.53
CA PRO A 71 16.13 2.24 7.71
C PRO A 71 14.92 2.45 8.61
N GLU A 72 15.16 2.41 9.93
CA GLU A 72 14.10 2.71 10.88
C GLU A 72 13.51 4.09 10.62
N LYS A 73 12.19 4.22 10.82
CA LYS A 73 11.46 5.50 10.76
C LYS A 73 11.59 6.21 9.40
N THR A 74 11.44 5.45 8.31
CA THR A 74 11.36 6.00 6.96
C THR A 74 9.90 6.32 6.61
N TYR A 75 9.62 7.57 6.24
CA TYR A 75 8.26 8.08 5.98
C TYR A 75 8.22 8.89 4.67
N THR A 76 7.02 9.03 4.10
CA THR A 76 6.79 9.77 2.84
C THR A 76 5.93 11.03 3.01
N TRP A 77 5.33 11.23 4.19
CA TRP A 77 4.40 12.32 4.49
C TRP A 77 4.48 12.70 5.98
N TRP A 78 4.22 13.98 6.31
CA TRP A 78 4.36 14.58 7.65
C TRP A 78 3.09 15.33 8.09
#